data_AF-A0A0S8JUV4-F1
#
_entry.id   AF-A0A0S8JUV4-F1
#
_cell.length_a   1.000
_cell.length_b   1.000
_cell.length_c   1.000
_cell.angle_alpha   90.00
_cell.angle_beta   90.00
_cell.angle_gamma   90.00
#
_symmetry.space_group_name_H-M   'P 1'
#
loop_
_entity.id
_entity.type
_entity.pdbx_description
1 polymer ?
#
loop_
_entity_poly.entity_id
_entity_poly.type
_entity_poly.pdbx_seq_one_letter_code
_entity_poly.pdbx_strand_id
1 'polypeptide(L)'
;NDSMDTAAKVSELASAKGYDLVVAGVPKTIDNDLGDEEFTLIDHTPGYGSTARYWMSIISDANQENQAISTSECVCVLQAMGRSSGYIPAAARLADPDRRMPLQIYTVESGHNLESLHDHVNRQLGMTGRCIVVVSEGFDVGNIGAAHDRFGHIEYGASKQATAQVVANYLNEQGLNARGQASWQVPGVLQRSTSLCLSSVDTEEAFEVGRKAVEIATSEGSGYMATMLRNPGNSYQLYYDKVRLEKVAVSARQLPKHWLNSDGLDVTDDFIRYAMPLVGEAWVEIPLENGRPRFSRLKREFEQKKCSEYIPLLYRD
;
A
#
# COMPACT_ATOMS: atom_id res chain seq x y z
N ASN A 1 2.99 -7.71 11.35
CA ASN A 1 2.04 -6.63 11.69
C ASN A 1 2.19 -6.24 13.15
N ASP A 2 2.93 -5.17 13.43
CA ASP A 2 3.39 -4.84 14.79
C ASP A 2 2.27 -4.40 15.75
N SER A 3 1.23 -3.76 15.21
CA SER A 3 0.09 -3.30 16.03
C SER A 3 -0.77 -4.47 16.52
N MET A 4 -1.00 -5.49 15.68
CA MET A 4 -1.77 -6.66 16.06
C MET A 4 -1.01 -7.58 17.02
N ASP A 5 0.30 -7.71 16.83
CA ASP A 5 1.18 -8.38 17.81
C ASP A 5 1.17 -7.67 19.18
N THR A 6 1.25 -6.34 19.18
CA THR A 6 1.11 -5.56 20.42
C THR A 6 -0.25 -5.78 21.08
N ALA A 7 -1.34 -5.75 20.31
CA ALA A 7 -2.69 -5.98 20.83
C ALA A 7 -2.85 -7.40 21.42
N ALA A 8 -2.32 -8.43 20.75
CA ALA A 8 -2.31 -9.80 21.26
C ALA A 8 -1.61 -9.89 22.62
N LYS A 9 -0.37 -9.37 22.70
CA LYS A 9 0.43 -9.37 23.93
C LYS A 9 -0.22 -8.60 25.08
N VAL A 10 -0.84 -7.45 24.80
CA VAL A 10 -1.56 -6.66 25.82
C VAL A 10 -2.79 -7.41 26.31
N SER A 11 -3.55 -8.06 25.41
CA SER A 11 -4.72 -8.86 25.75
C SER A 11 -4.35 -10.06 26.64
N GLU A 12 -3.32 -10.81 26.24
CA GLU A 12 -2.79 -11.95 27.01
C GLU A 12 -2.30 -11.51 28.40
N LEU A 13 -1.53 -10.42 28.46
CA LEU A 13 -0.99 -9.92 29.73
C LEU A 13 -2.10 -9.44 30.69
N ALA A 14 -3.12 -8.75 30.17
CA ALA A 14 -4.25 -8.31 30.98
C ALA A 14 -5.00 -9.51 31.56
N SER A 15 -5.27 -10.53 30.73
CA SER A 15 -5.90 -11.77 31.16
C SER A 15 -5.07 -12.50 32.23
N ALA A 16 -3.77 -12.67 32.01
CA ALA A 16 -2.86 -13.33 32.95
C ALA A 16 -2.77 -12.60 34.31
N LYS A 17 -2.96 -11.28 34.32
CA LYS A 17 -2.95 -10.46 35.54
C LYS A 17 -4.32 -10.29 36.19
N GLY A 18 -5.39 -10.84 35.60
CA GLY A 18 -6.77 -10.60 36.05
C GLY A 18 -7.15 -9.12 35.99
N TYR A 19 -6.54 -8.35 35.08
CA TYR A 19 -6.81 -6.93 34.90
C TYR A 19 -7.98 -6.75 33.94
N ASP A 20 -9.02 -6.03 34.38
CA ASP A 20 -10.23 -5.80 33.59
C ASP A 20 -9.93 -4.82 32.44
N LEU A 21 -9.45 -5.36 31.32
CA LEU A 21 -9.13 -4.64 30.11
C LEU A 21 -9.57 -5.44 28.88
N VAL A 22 -10.41 -4.81 28.06
CA VAL A 22 -10.79 -5.32 26.75
C VAL A 22 -9.85 -4.78 25.69
N VAL A 23 -9.34 -5.67 24.84
CA VAL A 23 -8.50 -5.34 23.70
C VAL A 23 -9.16 -5.87 22.44
N ALA A 24 -9.51 -4.95 21.53
CA ALA A 24 -10.03 -5.26 20.21
C ALA A 24 -9.17 -4.57 19.15
N GLY A 25 -8.79 -5.32 18.11
CA GLY A 25 -8.01 -4.82 16.99
C GLY A 25 -8.88 -4.22 15.88
N VAL A 26 -8.38 -3.17 15.24
CA VAL A 26 -8.93 -2.62 13.99
C VAL A 26 -7.87 -2.80 12.89
N PRO A 27 -8.17 -3.49 11.79
CA PRO A 27 -7.21 -3.70 10.71
C PRO A 27 -6.91 -2.36 10.03
N LYS A 28 -5.64 -2.13 9.70
CA LYS A 28 -5.17 -0.92 9.00
C LYS A 28 -3.82 -1.20 8.37
N THR A 29 -3.71 -1.00 7.06
CA THR A 29 -2.44 -0.88 6.33
C THR A 29 -2.76 -0.50 4.88
N ILE A 30 -1.94 0.35 4.28
CA ILE A 30 -2.04 0.63 2.84
C ILE A 30 -1.35 -0.47 2.02
N ASP A 31 -0.45 -1.23 2.63
CA ASP A 31 0.37 -2.25 1.95
C ASP A 31 -0.45 -3.52 1.64
N ASN A 32 -1.66 -3.62 2.21
CA ASN A 32 -2.60 -4.74 2.06
C ASN A 32 -2.00 -6.12 2.36
N ASP A 33 -0.98 -6.12 3.21
CA ASP A 33 -0.12 -7.25 3.57
C ASP A 33 -0.60 -7.96 4.85
N LEU A 34 -1.69 -7.50 5.47
CA LEU A 34 -2.30 -8.19 6.61
C LEU A 34 -3.20 -9.33 6.15
N GLY A 35 -3.03 -10.51 6.75
CA GLY A 35 -3.84 -11.68 6.48
C GLY A 35 -3.04 -12.87 5.97
N ASP A 36 -3.77 -13.84 5.45
CA ASP A 36 -3.26 -15.06 4.83
C ASP A 36 -3.38 -15.00 3.30
N GLU A 37 -2.65 -15.87 2.61
CA GLU A 37 -2.63 -15.98 1.15
C GLU A 37 -3.99 -16.40 0.57
N GLU A 38 -4.82 -17.09 1.36
CA GLU A 38 -6.14 -17.57 0.97
C GLU A 38 -7.26 -16.56 1.28
N PHE A 39 -6.92 -15.37 1.78
CA PHE A 39 -7.86 -14.28 2.09
C PHE A 39 -8.97 -14.69 3.08
N THR A 40 -8.69 -15.64 3.98
CA THR A 40 -9.67 -16.17 4.95
C THR A 40 -9.70 -15.40 6.27
N LEU A 41 -8.61 -14.73 6.63
CA LEU A 41 -8.52 -13.89 7.83
C LEU A 41 -9.07 -12.49 7.55
N ILE A 42 -8.82 -11.93 6.35
CA ILE A 42 -9.28 -10.63 5.89
C ILE A 42 -9.11 -10.49 4.36
N ASP A 43 -10.09 -9.91 3.66
CA ASP A 43 -10.07 -9.72 2.20
C ASP A 43 -9.08 -8.60 1.81
N HIS A 44 -9.19 -7.44 2.44
CA HIS A 44 -8.29 -6.31 2.25
C HIS A 44 -8.31 -5.41 3.48
N THR A 45 -7.39 -4.45 3.53
CA THR A 45 -7.27 -3.56 4.69
C THR A 45 -7.67 -2.11 4.40
N PRO A 46 -8.30 -1.43 5.38
CA PRO A 46 -8.60 -0.01 5.28
C PRO A 46 -7.38 0.83 4.93
N GLY A 47 -7.57 1.73 3.95
CA GLY A 47 -6.55 2.58 3.35
C GLY A 47 -6.03 2.05 2.01
N TYR A 48 -6.06 0.74 1.77
CA TYR A 48 -5.57 0.18 0.50
C TYR A 48 -6.42 0.63 -0.69
N GLY A 49 -7.75 0.61 -0.58
CA GLY A 49 -8.63 1.01 -1.70
C GLY A 49 -8.39 2.46 -2.14
N SER A 50 -8.18 3.38 -1.19
CA SER A 50 -7.83 4.77 -1.50
C SER A 50 -6.41 4.92 -2.07
N THR A 51 -5.43 4.15 -1.57
CA THR A 51 -4.08 4.13 -2.16
C THR A 51 -4.09 3.54 -3.56
N ALA A 52 -4.89 2.51 -3.83
CA ALA A 52 -5.08 1.94 -5.16
C ALA A 52 -5.73 2.96 -6.11
N ARG A 53 -6.73 3.71 -5.63
CA ARG A 53 -7.35 4.81 -6.39
C ARG A 53 -6.35 5.92 -6.70
N TYR A 54 -5.48 6.27 -5.75
CA TYR A 54 -4.38 7.22 -5.99
C TYR A 54 -3.48 6.75 -7.14
N TRP A 55 -3.02 5.50 -7.12
CA TRP A 55 -2.17 4.95 -8.19
C TRP A 55 -2.90 4.88 -9.53
N MET A 56 -4.17 4.49 -9.54
CA MET A 56 -5.01 4.53 -10.74
C MET A 56 -5.08 5.95 -11.35
N SER A 57 -5.31 6.97 -10.53
CA SER A 57 -5.37 8.36 -10.99
C SER A 57 -4.01 8.87 -11.48
N ILE A 58 -2.95 8.69 -10.69
CA ILE A 58 -1.62 9.21 -11.03
C ILE A 58 -1.04 8.55 -12.28
N ILE A 59 -1.27 7.26 -12.49
CA ILE A 59 -0.80 6.60 -13.71
C ILE A 59 -1.58 7.07 -14.95
N SER A 60 -2.87 7.35 -14.79
CA SER A 60 -3.67 7.95 -15.87
C SER A 60 -3.09 9.31 -16.29
N ASP A 61 -2.76 10.17 -15.32
CA ASP A 61 -2.16 11.49 -15.57
C ASP A 61 -0.73 11.38 -16.12
N ALA A 62 0.10 10.53 -15.51
CA ALA A 62 1.48 10.27 -15.95
C ALA A 62 1.53 9.75 -17.39
N ASN A 63 0.52 8.97 -17.81
CA ASN A 63 0.42 8.53 -19.20
C ASN A 63 0.13 9.67 -20.18
N GLN A 64 -0.69 10.66 -19.81
CA GLN A 64 -0.90 11.84 -20.66
C GLN A 64 0.37 12.68 -20.79
N GLU A 65 1.05 12.92 -19.66
CA GLU A 65 2.31 13.66 -19.66
C GLU A 65 3.38 12.94 -20.49
N ASN A 66 3.62 11.64 -20.22
CA ASN A 66 4.63 10.87 -20.94
C ASN A 66 4.33 10.77 -22.45
N GLN A 67 3.07 10.80 -22.88
CA GLN A 67 2.73 10.94 -24.31
C GLN A 67 3.22 12.27 -24.87
N ALA A 68 2.93 13.38 -24.17
CA ALA A 68 3.27 14.73 -24.61
C ALA A 68 4.79 14.98 -24.67
N ILE A 69 5.55 14.47 -23.71
CA ILE A 69 6.99 14.76 -23.57
C ILE A 69 7.92 13.63 -24.00
N SER A 70 7.39 12.53 -24.57
CA SER A 70 8.15 11.31 -24.93
C SER A 70 9.41 11.55 -25.77
N THR A 71 9.49 12.64 -26.54
CA THR A 71 10.69 12.99 -27.33
C THR A 71 11.86 13.52 -26.50
N SER A 72 11.60 13.92 -25.25
CA SER A 72 12.57 14.39 -24.27
C SER A 72 12.71 13.41 -23.11
N GLU A 73 11.58 12.92 -22.60
CA GLU A 73 11.51 11.96 -21.49
C GLU A 73 10.73 10.73 -21.95
N CYS A 74 11.44 9.79 -22.58
CA CYS A 74 10.81 8.60 -23.14
C CYS A 74 10.46 7.57 -22.05
N VAL A 75 11.12 7.60 -20.88
CA VAL A 75 10.80 6.70 -19.75
C VAL A 75 10.41 7.51 -18.52
N CYS A 76 9.27 7.15 -17.90
CA CYS A 76 8.77 7.74 -16.66
C CYS A 76 8.76 6.68 -15.55
N VAL A 77 9.62 6.82 -14.53
CA VAL A 77 9.81 5.84 -13.44
C VAL A 77 9.15 6.32 -12.15
N LEU A 78 8.08 5.67 -11.71
CA LEU A 78 7.35 6.02 -10.49
C LEU A 78 7.60 5.00 -9.36
N GLN A 79 7.96 5.48 -8.17
CA GLN A 79 8.13 4.63 -7.00
C GLN A 79 6.85 4.45 -6.20
N ALA A 80 6.40 3.20 -6.04
CA ALA A 80 5.33 2.81 -5.15
C ALA A 80 5.85 2.42 -3.76
N MET A 81 5.11 2.77 -2.70
CA MET A 81 5.30 2.12 -1.40
C MET A 81 4.96 0.62 -1.51
N GLY A 82 5.38 -0.15 -0.51
CA GLY A 82 5.15 -1.61 -0.49
C GLY A 82 6.46 -2.36 -0.28
N ARG A 83 7.10 -2.10 0.87
CA ARG A 83 8.40 -2.65 1.26
C ARG A 83 8.53 -4.15 1.06
N SER A 84 7.51 -4.92 1.46
CA SER A 84 7.55 -6.38 1.50
C SER A 84 6.43 -7.05 0.69
N SER A 85 5.57 -6.26 0.05
CA SER A 85 4.42 -6.73 -0.74
C SER A 85 4.16 -5.87 -1.98
N GLY A 86 3.68 -6.49 -3.05
CA GLY A 86 3.44 -5.88 -4.35
C GLY A 86 2.06 -5.26 -4.59
N TYR A 87 1.17 -5.20 -3.60
CA TYR A 87 -0.23 -4.79 -3.81
C TYR A 87 -0.40 -3.33 -4.29
N ILE A 88 0.42 -2.41 -3.76
CA ILE A 88 0.38 -0.99 -4.14
C ILE A 88 0.90 -0.80 -5.58
N PRO A 89 2.11 -1.26 -5.96
CA PRO A 89 2.56 -1.13 -7.36
C PRO A 89 1.63 -1.85 -8.33
N ALA A 90 1.07 -3.00 -7.97
CA ALA A 90 0.08 -3.71 -8.79
C ALA A 90 -1.16 -2.84 -9.12
N ALA A 91 -1.59 -1.97 -8.20
CA ALA A 91 -2.74 -1.09 -8.41
C ALA A 91 -2.55 -0.09 -9.56
N ALA A 92 -1.31 0.14 -10.03
CA ALA A 92 -1.05 0.94 -11.22
C ALA A 92 -1.78 0.41 -12.46
N ARG A 93 -1.94 -0.91 -12.60
CA ARG A 93 -2.66 -1.52 -13.73
C ARG A 93 -4.14 -1.14 -13.78
N LEU A 94 -4.73 -0.71 -12.65
CA LEU A 94 -6.14 -0.27 -12.64
C LEU A 94 -6.38 0.98 -13.50
N ALA A 95 -5.34 1.78 -13.80
CA ALA A 95 -5.42 2.89 -14.74
C ALA A 95 -5.65 2.46 -16.19
N ASP A 96 -5.31 1.22 -16.53
CA ASP A 96 -5.37 0.67 -17.88
C ASP A 96 -5.64 -0.85 -17.87
N PRO A 97 -6.86 -1.27 -17.52
CA PRO A 97 -7.21 -2.70 -17.46
C PRO A 97 -7.07 -3.42 -18.81
N ASP A 98 -7.26 -2.68 -19.91
CA ASP A 98 -7.17 -3.17 -21.29
C ASP A 98 -5.73 -3.24 -21.81
N ARG A 99 -4.72 -2.86 -21.01
CA ARG A 99 -3.28 -2.95 -21.34
C ARG A 99 -2.88 -2.23 -22.63
N ARG A 100 -3.40 -1.01 -22.83
CA ARG A 100 -3.06 -0.14 -23.98
C ARG A 100 -1.86 0.77 -23.72
N MET A 101 -1.56 1.08 -22.46
CA MET A 101 -0.42 1.88 -22.04
C MET A 101 0.87 1.05 -22.06
N PRO A 102 2.04 1.64 -22.41
CA PRO A 102 3.34 0.97 -22.29
C PRO A 102 3.80 0.95 -20.83
N LEU A 103 3.02 0.31 -19.96
CA LEU A 103 3.18 0.24 -18.51
C LEU A 103 3.82 -1.08 -18.11
N GLN A 104 4.93 -1.01 -17.37
CA GLN A 104 5.59 -2.13 -16.71
C GLN A 104 5.57 -1.92 -15.19
N ILE A 105 5.34 -2.99 -14.44
CA ILE A 105 5.18 -2.98 -12.99
C ILE A 105 6.19 -3.97 -12.38
N TYR A 106 7.12 -3.46 -11.59
CA TYR A 106 8.16 -4.22 -10.91
C TYR A 106 7.86 -4.28 -9.42
N THR A 107 7.22 -5.37 -8.99
CA THR A 107 6.96 -5.62 -7.57
C THR A 107 8.14 -6.32 -6.89
N VAL A 108 8.12 -6.47 -5.57
CA VAL A 108 9.15 -7.22 -4.84
C VAL A 108 9.13 -8.71 -5.18
N GLU A 109 7.97 -9.22 -5.62
CA GLU A 109 7.74 -10.61 -6.01
C GLU A 109 8.06 -10.87 -7.50
N SER A 110 8.33 -9.83 -8.29
CA SER A 110 8.54 -9.92 -9.75
C SER A 110 9.78 -10.72 -10.16
N GLY A 111 10.78 -10.85 -9.27
CA GLY A 111 12.01 -11.61 -9.55
C GLY A 111 12.99 -10.93 -10.52
N HIS A 112 12.78 -9.67 -10.85
CA HIS A 112 13.66 -8.89 -11.72
C HIS A 112 14.80 -8.19 -10.96
N ASN A 113 15.84 -7.86 -11.71
CA ASN A 113 16.94 -6.98 -11.31
C ASN A 113 17.10 -5.81 -12.31
N LEU A 114 18.02 -4.89 -12.04
CA LEU A 114 18.28 -3.72 -12.90
C LEU A 114 18.60 -4.06 -14.36
N GLU A 115 19.37 -5.14 -14.61
CA GLU A 115 19.75 -5.57 -15.96
C GLU A 115 18.52 -6.06 -16.73
N SER A 116 17.74 -6.98 -16.15
CA SER A 116 16.51 -7.47 -16.78
C SER A 116 15.48 -6.35 -16.99
N LEU A 117 15.37 -5.41 -16.03
CA LEU A 117 14.50 -4.24 -16.16
C LEU A 117 14.93 -3.38 -17.35
N HIS A 118 16.22 -3.11 -17.51
CA HIS A 118 16.75 -2.34 -18.64
C HIS A 118 16.44 -3.01 -19.98
N ASP A 119 16.61 -4.32 -20.09
CA ASP A 119 16.27 -5.08 -21.30
C ASP A 119 14.78 -4.99 -21.64
N HIS A 120 13.91 -5.13 -20.64
CA HIS A 120 12.46 -5.05 -20.82
C HIS A 120 12.00 -3.64 -21.18
N VAL A 121 12.54 -2.61 -20.54
CA VAL A 121 12.27 -1.21 -20.89
C VAL A 121 12.71 -0.94 -22.32
N ASN A 122 13.89 -1.38 -22.74
CA ASN A 122 14.38 -1.16 -24.09
C ASN A 122 13.58 -1.91 -25.16
N ARG A 123 13.05 -3.11 -24.84
CA ARG A 123 12.12 -3.82 -25.71
C ARG A 123 10.84 -3.02 -25.91
N GLN A 124 10.27 -2.48 -24.83
CA GLN A 124 9.09 -1.62 -24.89
C GLN A 124 9.35 -0.34 -25.69
N LEU A 125 10.47 0.33 -25.44
CA LEU A 125 10.88 1.52 -26.20
C LEU A 125 10.99 1.26 -27.70
N GLY A 126 11.52 0.11 -28.12
CA GLY A 126 11.57 -0.27 -29.53
C GLY A 126 10.19 -0.44 -30.19
N MET A 127 9.16 -0.76 -29.40
CA MET A 127 7.79 -0.97 -29.87
C MET A 127 6.95 0.31 -29.84
N THR A 128 7.06 1.09 -28.76
CA THR A 128 6.14 2.22 -28.48
C THR A 128 6.83 3.57 -28.41
N GLY A 129 8.16 3.63 -28.46
CA GLY A 129 8.97 4.85 -28.33
C GLY A 129 8.99 5.48 -26.94
N ARG A 130 8.20 4.94 -25.99
CA ARG A 130 8.08 5.40 -24.60
C ARG A 130 7.69 4.26 -23.66
N CYS A 131 7.96 4.41 -22.37
CA CYS A 131 7.64 3.44 -21.32
C CYS A 131 7.29 4.14 -20.00
N ILE A 132 6.30 3.62 -19.28
CA ILE A 132 6.00 3.97 -17.89
C ILE A 132 6.42 2.78 -17.04
N VAL A 133 7.21 3.03 -16.00
CA VAL A 133 7.76 2.01 -15.10
C VAL A 133 7.28 2.31 -13.70
N VAL A 134 6.52 1.40 -13.09
CA VAL A 134 6.16 1.48 -11.67
C VAL A 134 7.01 0.48 -10.91
N VAL A 135 7.77 0.95 -9.94
CA VAL A 135 8.72 0.12 -9.17
C VAL A 135 8.39 0.18 -7.69
N SER A 136 8.35 -0.96 -7.02
CA SER A 136 8.24 -0.99 -5.55
C SER A 136 9.46 -0.33 -4.91
N GLU A 137 9.27 0.39 -3.80
CA GLU A 137 10.37 0.85 -2.95
C GLU A 137 11.25 -0.31 -2.46
N GLY A 138 10.69 -1.50 -2.31
CA GLY A 138 11.41 -2.72 -1.94
C GLY A 138 12.06 -3.49 -3.10
N PHE A 139 11.99 -2.97 -4.33
CA PHE A 139 12.67 -3.59 -5.48
C PHE A 139 14.19 -3.57 -5.26
N ASP A 140 14.85 -4.71 -5.49
CA ASP A 140 16.28 -4.85 -5.22
C ASP A 140 17.11 -4.13 -6.30
N VAL A 141 17.64 -2.97 -5.91
CA VAL A 141 18.56 -2.16 -6.70
C VAL A 141 19.98 -2.16 -6.11
N GLY A 142 20.27 -3.10 -5.22
CA GLY A 142 21.49 -3.12 -4.43
C GLY A 142 21.47 -2.13 -3.27
N ASN A 143 22.64 -1.62 -2.88
CA ASN A 143 22.78 -0.82 -1.68
C ASN A 143 22.33 0.64 -1.87
N ILE A 144 21.15 0.97 -1.35
CA ILE A 144 20.57 2.33 -1.35
C ILE A 144 21.02 3.22 -0.18
N GLY A 145 21.94 2.74 0.66
CA GLY A 145 22.33 3.42 1.91
C GLY A 145 21.17 3.47 2.91
N ALA A 146 20.62 2.29 3.23
CA ALA A 146 19.42 2.10 4.03
C ALA A 146 19.49 2.78 5.41
N ALA A 147 18.45 3.56 5.73
CA ALA A 147 18.11 3.93 7.10
C ALA A 147 17.17 2.88 7.69
N HIS A 148 17.11 2.73 9.02
CA HIS A 148 16.25 1.73 9.68
C HIS A 148 15.36 2.38 10.75
N ASP A 149 14.11 1.92 10.85
CA ASP A 149 13.15 2.34 11.88
C ASP A 149 13.41 1.64 13.22
N ARG A 150 12.60 1.98 14.23
CA ARG A 150 12.72 1.41 15.59
C ARG A 150 12.37 -0.09 15.67
N PHE A 151 11.74 -0.65 14.64
CA PHE A 151 11.46 -2.08 14.53
C PHE A 151 12.52 -2.81 13.69
N GLY A 152 13.54 -2.08 13.19
CA GLY A 152 14.63 -2.61 12.38
C GLY A 152 14.32 -2.66 10.88
N HIS A 153 13.15 -2.18 10.44
CA HIS A 153 12.79 -2.19 9.03
C HIS A 153 13.42 -1.02 8.26
N ILE A 154 13.76 -1.22 6.99
CA ILE A 154 14.38 -0.18 6.14
C ILE A 154 13.42 1.01 5.92
N GLU A 155 13.78 2.20 6.38
CA GLU A 155 13.08 3.46 6.07
C GLU A 155 13.48 3.98 4.68
N TYR A 156 12.83 3.48 3.64
CA TYR A 156 13.10 3.89 2.25
C TYR A 156 12.96 5.41 2.03
N GLY A 157 11.97 6.05 2.66
CA GLY A 157 11.79 7.51 2.60
C GLY A 157 12.88 8.34 3.29
N ALA A 158 13.72 7.72 4.14
CA ALA A 158 14.85 8.35 4.82
C ALA A 158 16.21 7.81 4.36
N SER A 159 16.21 6.90 3.37
CA SER A 159 17.43 6.32 2.80
C SER A 159 18.14 7.33 1.89
N LYS A 160 19.45 7.12 1.65
CA LYS A 160 20.26 8.08 0.87
C LYS A 160 19.81 8.20 -0.58
N GLN A 161 19.26 7.14 -1.15
CA GLN A 161 18.80 7.08 -2.51
C GLN A 161 17.42 6.43 -2.57
N ALA A 162 16.56 6.97 -3.44
CA ALA A 162 15.27 6.35 -3.75
C ALA A 162 15.44 5.29 -4.85
N THR A 163 14.70 4.19 -4.76
CA THR A 163 14.70 3.10 -5.74
C THR A 163 14.44 3.60 -7.17
N ALA A 164 13.44 4.47 -7.38
CA ALA A 164 13.16 5.03 -8.70
C ALA A 164 14.29 5.92 -9.24
N GLN A 165 15.02 6.61 -8.35
CA GLN A 165 16.21 7.38 -8.75
C GLN A 165 17.32 6.45 -9.24
N VAL A 166 17.59 5.36 -8.51
CA VAL A 166 18.61 4.37 -8.91
C VAL A 166 18.25 3.74 -10.25
N VAL A 167 16.99 3.35 -10.44
CA VAL A 167 16.49 2.78 -11.71
C VAL A 167 16.65 3.76 -12.86
N ALA A 168 16.18 5.01 -12.73
CA ALA A 168 16.28 5.99 -13.80
C ALA A 168 17.74 6.34 -14.15
N ASN A 169 18.62 6.47 -13.15
CA ASN A 169 20.05 6.67 -13.40
C ASN A 169 20.66 5.50 -14.15
N TYR A 170 20.38 4.26 -13.70
CA TYR A 170 20.88 3.06 -14.36
C TYR A 170 20.43 2.98 -15.83
N LEU A 171 19.15 3.24 -16.09
CA LEU A 171 18.59 3.29 -17.45
C LEU A 171 19.31 4.32 -18.34
N ASN A 172 19.58 5.52 -17.81
CA ASN A 172 20.29 6.57 -18.53
C ASN A 172 21.77 6.24 -18.77
N GLU A 173 22.43 5.60 -17.81
CA GLU A 173 23.84 5.18 -17.90
C GLU A 173 24.04 4.04 -18.91
N GLN A 174 23.15 3.05 -18.92
CA GLN A 174 23.21 1.92 -19.84
C GLN A 174 22.66 2.24 -21.24
N GLY A 175 21.92 3.34 -21.38
CA GLY A 175 21.38 3.82 -22.64
C GLY A 175 19.98 3.30 -22.96
N LEU A 176 19.26 4.08 -23.78
CA LEU A 176 17.87 3.86 -24.14
C LEU A 176 17.71 3.72 -25.66
N ASN A 177 16.88 2.77 -26.09
CA ASN A 177 16.53 2.50 -27.49
C ASN A 177 15.45 3.47 -28.04
N ALA A 178 15.41 4.69 -27.51
CA ALA A 178 14.56 5.77 -27.97
C ALA A 178 15.25 7.11 -27.69
N ARG A 179 14.86 8.16 -28.41
CA ARG A 179 15.33 9.51 -28.11
C ARG A 179 14.74 9.98 -26.78
N GLY A 180 15.59 10.51 -25.91
CA GLY A 180 15.18 11.08 -24.62
C GLY A 180 15.94 10.46 -23.46
N GLN A 181 15.44 10.69 -22.26
CA GLN A 181 15.99 10.18 -21.00
C GLN A 181 14.90 9.53 -20.14
N ALA A 182 15.32 8.77 -19.14
CA ALA A 182 14.48 8.34 -18.04
C ALA A 182 14.39 9.43 -16.97
N SER A 183 13.18 9.81 -16.57
CA SER A 183 12.91 10.65 -15.40
C SER A 183 12.24 9.82 -14.29
N TRP A 184 12.26 10.32 -13.05
CA TRP A 184 11.69 9.59 -11.92
C TRP A 184 10.84 10.45 -10.99
N GLN A 185 9.88 9.81 -10.32
CA GLN A 185 8.97 10.44 -9.38
C GLN A 185 8.84 9.59 -8.12
N VAL A 186 8.95 10.24 -6.95
CA VAL A 186 8.80 9.60 -5.64
C VAL A 186 7.70 10.34 -4.87
N PRO A 187 6.45 9.84 -4.89
CA PRO A 187 5.33 10.46 -4.19
C PRO A 187 5.51 10.55 -2.67
N GLY A 188 6.25 9.60 -2.08
CA GLY A 188 6.45 9.49 -0.63
C GLY A 188 5.10 9.39 0.10
N VAL A 189 4.83 10.34 0.98
CA VAL A 189 3.61 10.40 1.79
C VAL A 189 2.33 10.63 0.96
N LEU A 190 2.42 11.21 -0.24
CA LEU A 190 1.23 11.57 -1.03
C LEU A 190 0.33 10.37 -1.34
N GLN A 191 0.90 9.18 -1.59
CA GLN A 191 0.14 7.97 -1.91
C GLN A 191 -0.68 7.39 -0.74
N ARG A 192 -0.50 7.91 0.48
CA ARG A 192 -1.22 7.50 1.69
C ARG A 192 -1.96 8.63 2.41
N SER A 193 -1.90 9.86 1.88
CA SER A 193 -2.49 11.03 2.53
C SER A 193 -3.29 11.95 1.60
N THR A 194 -3.39 11.63 0.32
CA THR A 194 -4.09 12.50 -0.66
C THR A 194 -5.59 12.26 -0.58
N SER A 195 -6.29 13.07 0.22
CA SER A 195 -7.73 12.94 0.43
C SER A 195 -8.57 13.11 -0.84
N LEU A 196 -8.03 13.74 -1.89
CA LEU A 196 -8.70 13.85 -3.19
C LEU A 196 -8.88 12.49 -3.88
N CYS A 197 -8.04 11.50 -3.55
CA CYS A 197 -8.08 10.15 -4.10
C CYS A 197 -8.73 9.15 -3.13
N LEU A 198 -9.56 9.61 -2.18
CA LEU A 198 -10.32 8.69 -1.33
C LEU A 198 -11.24 7.82 -2.19
N SER A 199 -11.18 6.51 -1.97
CA SER A 199 -12.18 5.59 -2.48
C SER A 199 -13.44 5.72 -1.60
N SER A 200 -14.60 5.85 -2.24
CA SER A 200 -15.88 5.84 -1.53
C SER A 200 -16.10 4.52 -0.79
N VAL A 201 -15.67 3.42 -1.40
CA VAL A 201 -15.76 2.05 -0.88
C VAL A 201 -14.85 1.91 0.35
N ASP A 202 -13.57 2.26 0.21
CA ASP A 202 -12.60 2.19 1.32
C ASP A 202 -13.00 3.09 2.51
N THR A 203 -13.61 4.24 2.23
CA THR A 203 -14.10 5.16 3.27
C THR A 203 -15.24 4.55 4.09
N GLU A 204 -16.23 3.95 3.42
CA GLU A 204 -17.36 3.29 4.06
C GLU A 204 -16.89 2.04 4.83
N GLU A 205 -16.06 1.22 4.22
CA GLU A 205 -15.57 -0.02 4.81
C GLU A 205 -14.65 0.21 6.01
N ALA A 206 -13.80 1.25 5.96
CA ALA A 206 -13.00 1.68 7.10
C ALA A 206 -13.86 2.11 8.30
N PHE A 207 -14.99 2.78 8.03
CA PHE A 207 -15.93 3.17 9.08
C PHE A 207 -16.63 1.95 9.68
N GLU A 208 -17.17 1.06 8.83
CA GLU A 208 -17.93 -0.10 9.27
C GLU A 208 -17.07 -1.12 10.04
N VAL A 209 -15.82 -1.37 9.62
CA VAL A 209 -14.93 -2.27 10.37
C VAL A 209 -14.51 -1.67 11.71
N GLY A 210 -14.37 -0.34 11.79
CA GLY A 210 -14.17 0.36 13.05
C GLY A 210 -15.37 0.22 13.98
N ARG A 211 -16.60 0.36 13.45
CA ARG A 211 -17.85 0.13 14.18
C ARG A 211 -17.92 -1.32 14.69
N LYS A 212 -17.58 -2.30 13.84
CA LYS A 212 -17.57 -3.72 14.21
C LYS A 212 -16.57 -4.01 15.33
N ALA A 213 -15.40 -3.38 15.35
CA ALA A 213 -14.44 -3.56 16.45
C ALA A 213 -14.98 -3.10 17.81
N VAL A 214 -15.76 -2.01 17.85
CA VAL A 214 -16.45 -1.56 19.06
C VAL A 214 -17.55 -2.53 19.48
N GLU A 215 -18.32 -3.05 18.52
CA GLU A 215 -19.33 -4.08 18.77
C GLU A 215 -18.70 -5.34 19.39
N ILE A 216 -17.58 -5.82 18.83
CA ILE A 216 -16.81 -6.96 19.36
C ILE A 216 -16.35 -6.68 20.80
N ALA A 217 -15.73 -5.51 21.03
CA ALA A 217 -15.23 -5.14 22.35
C ALA A 217 -16.34 -5.11 23.41
N THR A 218 -17.54 -4.65 23.04
CA THR A 218 -18.66 -4.46 23.98
C THR A 218 -19.48 -5.73 24.22
N SER A 219 -19.54 -6.65 23.25
CA SER A 219 -20.42 -7.82 23.32
C SER A 219 -19.69 -9.17 23.39
N GLU A 220 -18.47 -9.25 22.84
CA GLU A 220 -17.74 -10.52 22.66
C GLU A 220 -16.43 -10.58 23.46
N GLY A 221 -15.95 -9.43 23.94
CA GLY A 221 -14.81 -9.31 24.84
C GLY A 221 -13.46 -9.09 24.15
N SER A 222 -12.40 -9.50 24.86
CA SER A 222 -11.00 -9.24 24.49
C SER A 222 -10.42 -10.32 23.56
N GLY A 223 -9.37 -9.98 22.81
CA GLY A 223 -8.56 -10.97 22.07
C GLY A 223 -8.94 -11.14 20.59
N TYR A 224 -9.74 -10.22 20.04
CA TYR A 224 -10.23 -10.28 18.67
C TYR A 224 -9.86 -9.03 17.86
N MET A 225 -9.71 -9.19 16.56
CA MET A 225 -9.68 -8.11 15.58
C MET A 225 -10.95 -8.18 14.73
N ALA A 226 -11.56 -7.04 14.42
CA ALA A 226 -12.60 -6.98 13.40
C ALA A 226 -12.04 -7.35 12.02
N THR A 227 -12.83 -8.01 11.18
CA THR A 227 -12.42 -8.36 9.82
C THR A 227 -13.50 -8.04 8.79
N MET A 228 -13.08 -7.97 7.54
CA MET A 228 -13.87 -7.73 6.34
C MET A 228 -13.61 -8.89 5.38
N LEU A 229 -14.64 -9.65 5.04
CA LEU A 229 -14.53 -10.82 4.20
C LEU A 229 -15.51 -10.71 3.03
N ARG A 230 -15.07 -11.16 1.85
CA ARG A 230 -15.88 -11.08 0.64
C ARG A 230 -16.86 -12.24 0.59
N ASN A 231 -18.12 -11.94 0.28
CA ASN A 231 -19.11 -12.97 -0.01
C ASN A 231 -18.71 -13.73 -1.29
N PRO A 232 -18.89 -15.06 -1.34
CA PRO A 232 -18.70 -15.81 -2.58
C PRO A 232 -19.64 -15.30 -3.67
N GLY A 233 -19.12 -15.18 -4.90
CA GLY A 233 -19.91 -14.79 -6.07
C GLY A 233 -19.22 -13.79 -6.98
N ASN A 234 -19.96 -13.28 -7.96
CA ASN A 234 -19.44 -12.37 -8.99
C ASN A 234 -19.62 -10.88 -8.63
N SER A 235 -20.49 -10.56 -7.67
CA SER A 235 -20.71 -9.20 -7.19
C SER A 235 -19.86 -8.92 -5.97
N TYR A 236 -19.17 -7.79 -5.95
CA TYR A 236 -18.44 -7.35 -4.78
C TYR A 236 -19.40 -6.99 -3.64
N GLN A 237 -19.34 -7.78 -2.57
CA GLN A 237 -20.06 -7.54 -1.32
C GLN A 237 -19.24 -8.09 -0.17
N LEU A 238 -19.18 -7.34 0.93
CA LEU A 238 -18.52 -7.77 2.15
C LEU A 238 -19.52 -8.20 3.22
N TYR A 239 -19.03 -9.01 4.15
CA TYR A 239 -19.57 -9.12 5.49
C TYR A 239 -18.46 -8.87 6.52
N TYR A 240 -18.87 -8.44 7.71
CA TYR A 240 -17.96 -8.11 8.80
C TYR A 240 -18.04 -9.17 9.89
N ASP A 241 -16.89 -9.63 10.35
CA ASP A 241 -16.77 -10.65 11.38
C ASP A 241 -15.60 -10.34 12.31
N LYS A 242 -15.10 -11.33 13.03
CA LYS A 242 -13.95 -11.24 13.90
C LYS A 242 -12.97 -12.38 13.68
N VAL A 243 -11.72 -12.14 14.04
CA VAL A 243 -10.65 -13.13 14.04
C VAL A 243 -9.81 -12.99 15.30
N ARG A 244 -9.24 -14.09 15.78
CA ARG A 244 -8.35 -14.12 16.94
C ARG A 244 -7.09 -13.30 16.69
N LEU A 245 -6.73 -12.41 17.62
CA LEU A 245 -5.53 -11.57 17.50
C LEU A 245 -4.26 -12.40 17.30
N GLU A 246 -4.17 -13.58 17.94
CA GLU A 246 -2.99 -14.45 17.84
C GLU A 246 -2.78 -14.99 16.41
N LYS A 247 -3.88 -15.23 15.67
CA LYS A 247 -3.79 -15.66 14.26
C LYS A 247 -3.29 -14.56 13.34
N VAL A 248 -3.61 -13.31 13.67
CA VAL A 248 -3.31 -12.14 12.84
C VAL A 248 -1.93 -11.54 13.15
N ALA A 249 -1.48 -11.62 14.41
CA ALA A 249 -0.18 -11.10 14.85
C ALA A 249 0.98 -11.67 14.02
N VAL A 250 0.86 -12.93 13.61
CA VAL A 250 1.87 -13.66 12.83
C VAL A 250 1.56 -13.71 11.33
N SER A 251 0.45 -13.10 10.88
CA SER A 251 0.05 -13.16 9.48
C SER A 251 0.57 -11.93 8.72
N ALA A 252 1.36 -12.21 7.67
CA ALA A 252 1.76 -11.26 6.66
C ALA A 252 1.71 -11.97 5.31
N ARG A 253 1.10 -11.34 4.31
CA ARG A 253 0.94 -11.89 2.96
C ARG A 253 1.67 -11.04 1.93
N GLN A 254 2.18 -11.71 0.91
CA GLN A 254 2.71 -11.10 -0.30
C GLN A 254 1.66 -11.10 -1.41
N LEU A 255 1.95 -10.42 -2.52
CA LEU A 255 1.10 -10.51 -3.70
C LEU A 255 1.07 -11.98 -4.18
N PRO A 256 -0.11 -12.62 -4.32
CA PRO A 256 -0.20 -14.00 -4.77
C PRO A 256 0.47 -14.22 -6.12
N LYS A 257 1.22 -15.32 -6.27
CA LYS A 257 1.94 -15.63 -7.51
C LYS A 257 1.02 -15.72 -8.74
N HIS A 258 -0.20 -16.20 -8.57
CA HIS A 258 -1.18 -16.30 -9.66
C HIS A 258 -1.76 -14.95 -10.09
N TRP A 259 -1.49 -13.88 -9.34
CA TRP A 259 -1.80 -12.50 -9.72
C TRP A 259 -0.69 -11.82 -10.49
N LEU A 260 0.49 -12.43 -10.60
CA LEU A 260 1.55 -11.99 -11.50
C LEU A 260 1.42 -12.71 -12.83
N ASN A 261 1.68 -11.98 -13.92
CA ASN A 261 1.79 -12.59 -15.24
C ASN A 261 3.09 -13.42 -15.35
N SER A 262 3.24 -14.16 -16.45
CA SER A 262 4.37 -15.08 -16.63
C SER A 262 5.74 -14.41 -16.74
N ASP A 263 5.78 -13.14 -17.18
CA ASP A 263 7.04 -12.40 -17.32
C ASP A 263 7.38 -11.55 -16.10
N GLY A 264 6.49 -11.46 -15.10
CA GLY A 264 6.73 -10.71 -13.86
C GLY A 264 6.61 -9.19 -13.97
N LEU A 265 6.19 -8.67 -15.14
CA LEU A 265 6.13 -7.23 -15.43
C LEU A 265 4.73 -6.64 -15.28
N ASP A 266 3.72 -7.47 -15.00
CA ASP A 266 2.34 -7.04 -14.88
C ASP A 266 1.54 -7.99 -13.99
N VAL A 267 0.32 -7.57 -13.67
CA VAL A 267 -0.65 -8.38 -12.96
C VAL A 267 -1.71 -8.99 -13.88
N THR A 268 -2.30 -10.10 -13.45
CA THR A 268 -3.34 -10.82 -14.18
C THR A 268 -4.70 -10.13 -14.03
N ASP A 269 -5.67 -10.54 -14.85
CA ASP A 269 -7.06 -10.06 -14.73
C ASP A 269 -7.70 -10.46 -13.39
N ASP A 270 -7.17 -11.48 -12.72
CA ASP A 270 -7.63 -11.92 -11.40
C ASP A 270 -7.37 -10.83 -10.36
N PHE A 271 -6.19 -10.20 -10.40
CA PHE A 271 -5.90 -9.04 -9.56
C PHE A 271 -6.80 -7.86 -9.90
N ILE A 272 -7.02 -7.58 -11.19
CA ILE A 272 -7.90 -6.48 -11.61
C ILE A 272 -9.32 -6.70 -11.06
N ARG A 273 -9.87 -7.92 -11.17
CA ARG A 273 -11.19 -8.25 -10.61
C ARG A 273 -11.23 -8.14 -9.08
N TYR A 274 -10.14 -8.47 -8.41
CA TYR A 274 -10.01 -8.31 -6.95
C TYR A 274 -10.03 -6.84 -6.52
N ALA A 275 -9.17 -6.01 -7.14
CA ALA A 275 -8.87 -4.66 -6.66
C ALA A 275 -9.78 -3.57 -7.26
N MET A 276 -10.33 -3.76 -8.47
CA MET A 276 -11.16 -2.75 -9.14
C MET A 276 -12.38 -2.30 -8.31
N PRO A 277 -13.13 -3.20 -7.62
CA PRO A 277 -14.23 -2.74 -6.77
C PRO A 277 -13.79 -1.85 -5.62
N LEU A 278 -12.55 -2.00 -5.13
CA LEU A 278 -12.04 -1.32 -3.94
C LEU A 278 -11.77 0.18 -4.18
N VAL A 279 -11.58 0.61 -5.44
CA VAL A 279 -11.31 2.02 -5.76
C VAL A 279 -12.58 2.88 -5.81
N GLY A 280 -13.76 2.24 -5.90
CA GLY A 280 -15.06 2.90 -6.01
C GLY A 280 -15.28 3.65 -7.32
N GLU A 281 -16.54 3.92 -7.65
CA GLU A 281 -16.94 4.56 -8.92
C GLU A 281 -17.33 6.04 -8.78
N ALA A 282 -17.41 6.55 -7.55
CA ALA A 282 -17.79 7.94 -7.26
C ALA A 282 -16.67 8.70 -6.55
N TRP A 283 -16.60 10.01 -6.74
CA TRP A 283 -15.72 10.88 -5.94
C TRP A 283 -16.34 11.12 -4.57
N VAL A 284 -15.52 11.04 -3.53
CA VAL A 284 -15.92 11.48 -2.19
C VAL A 284 -15.93 13.01 -2.17
N GLU A 285 -17.01 13.60 -1.65
CA GLU A 285 -17.09 15.05 -1.49
C GLU A 285 -16.12 15.51 -0.40
N ILE A 286 -15.08 16.25 -0.79
CA ILE A 286 -14.12 16.82 0.15
C ILE A 286 -14.57 18.23 0.50
N PRO A 287 -14.95 18.51 1.77
CA PRO A 287 -15.38 19.84 2.16
C PRO A 287 -14.23 20.83 1.98
N LEU A 288 -14.55 22.02 1.46
CA LEU A 288 -13.57 23.07 1.21
C LEU A 288 -13.78 24.28 2.14
N GLU A 289 -12.70 24.96 2.47
CA GLU A 289 -12.70 26.26 3.17
C GLU A 289 -11.72 27.19 2.46
N ASN A 290 -12.26 28.25 1.81
CA ASN A 290 -11.49 29.18 0.97
C ASN A 290 -10.66 28.46 -0.12
N GLY A 291 -11.28 27.50 -0.82
CA GLY A 291 -10.65 26.76 -1.92
C GLY A 291 -9.64 25.67 -1.50
N ARG A 292 -9.53 25.34 -0.21
CA ARG A 292 -8.61 24.30 0.31
C ARG A 292 -9.38 23.19 1.02
N PRO A 293 -8.89 21.93 1.01
CA PRO A 293 -9.47 20.85 1.81
C PRO A 293 -9.61 21.25 3.29
N ARG A 294 -10.82 21.11 3.83
CA ARG A 294 -11.15 21.43 5.22
C ARG A 294 -11.06 20.18 6.10
N PHE A 295 -9.89 19.96 6.67
CA PHE A 295 -9.65 18.90 7.64
C PHE A 295 -10.36 19.14 8.98
N SER A 296 -10.71 18.07 9.68
CA SER A 296 -11.26 18.10 11.03
C SER A 296 -10.27 18.75 12.01
N ARG A 297 -10.75 19.74 12.79
CA ARG A 297 -10.00 20.38 13.86
C ARG A 297 -10.43 19.78 15.19
N LEU A 298 -9.73 18.75 15.64
CA LEU A 298 -10.03 18.07 16.90
C LEU A 298 -9.60 18.95 18.09
N LYS A 299 -10.52 19.20 19.03
CA LYS A 299 -10.19 19.80 20.32
C LYS A 299 -9.47 18.74 21.16
N ARG A 300 -8.15 18.89 21.34
CA ARG A 300 -7.34 17.95 22.12
C ARG A 300 -7.35 18.36 23.59
N GLU A 301 -8.24 17.75 24.36
CA GLU A 301 -8.28 17.85 25.82
C GLU A 301 -7.57 16.65 26.42
N PHE A 302 -6.59 16.89 27.28
CA PHE A 302 -5.80 15.83 27.90
C PHE A 302 -6.20 15.68 29.36
N GLU A 303 -6.36 14.43 29.79
CA GLU A 303 -6.61 14.08 31.19
C GLU A 303 -5.40 14.38 32.09
N GLN A 304 -5.66 14.68 33.37
CA GLN A 304 -4.59 14.89 34.33
C GLN A 304 -3.79 13.59 34.53
N LYS A 305 -2.45 13.68 34.47
CA LYS A 305 -1.55 12.54 34.71
C LYS A 305 -1.77 11.99 36.13
N LYS A 306 -2.01 10.67 36.22
CA LYS A 306 -2.21 9.95 37.51
C LYS A 306 -1.02 9.08 37.91
N CYS A 307 -0.14 8.75 36.97
CA CYS A 307 1.03 7.91 37.19
C CYS A 307 2.31 8.74 37.15
N SER A 308 3.37 8.24 37.78
CA SER A 308 4.73 8.80 37.63
C SER A 308 5.19 8.75 36.18
N GLU A 309 6.22 9.52 35.87
CA GLU A 309 6.87 9.47 34.57
C GLU A 309 7.33 8.04 34.24
N TYR A 310 7.05 7.61 33.01
CA TYR A 310 7.45 6.30 32.50
C TYR A 310 8.58 6.46 31.50
N ILE A 311 9.72 5.83 31.81
CA ILE A 311 10.84 5.70 30.89
C ILE A 311 10.70 4.33 30.20
N PRO A 312 10.58 4.27 28.86
CA PRO A 312 10.49 3.00 28.16
C PRO A 312 11.75 2.16 28.38
N LEU A 313 11.61 0.83 28.40
CA LEU A 313 12.66 -0.11 28.79
C LEU A 313 14.01 0.15 28.10
N LEU A 314 14.00 0.46 26.79
CA LEU A 314 15.21 0.70 25.99
C LEU A 314 15.93 2.02 26.32
N TYR A 315 15.30 2.90 27.09
CA TYR A 315 15.85 4.20 27.52
C TYR A 315 16.09 4.25 29.02
N ARG A 316 15.99 3.12 29.72
CA ARG A 316 16.38 3.03 31.13
C ARG A 316 17.90 2.81 31.19
N ASP A 317 18.57 3.57 32.04
CA ASP A 317 20.00 3.41 32.34
C ASP A 317 20.32 2.02 32.91
#